data_AF-A0A1W9TKJ1-F1
#
_entry.id   AF-A0A1W9TKJ1-F1
#
_cell.length_a   1.000
_cell.length_b   1.000
_cell.length_c   1.000
_cell.angle_alpha   90.00
_cell.angle_beta   90.00
_cell.angle_gamma   90.00
#
_symmetry.space_group_name_H-M   'P 1'
#
loop_
_entity.id
_entity.type
_entity.pdbx_description
1 polymer ?
#
loop_
_entity_poly.entity_id
_entity_poly.type
_entity_poly.pdbx_seq_one_letter_code
_entity_poly.pdbx_strand_id
1 'polypeptide(L)'
;MAGENRKIKNLKIYLDMCVYNRPFDDQSYPRIMLETQTFVILLEMVYKNKFDFVNSFALEYENSKNLNIENLLKISDFLEYSV
;
A
#
# COMPACT_ATOMS: atom_id res chain seq x y z
N MET A 1 26.80 -11.56 29.27
CA MET A 1 25.33 -11.54 29.05
C MET A 1 25.05 -10.57 27.90
N ALA A 2 25.09 -11.06 26.66
CA ALA A 2 24.68 -10.28 25.51
C ALA A 2 23.27 -10.76 25.14
N GLY A 3 22.26 -9.97 25.52
CA GLY A 3 20.89 -10.22 25.11
C GLY A 3 20.78 -9.99 23.61
N GLU A 4 20.48 -11.04 22.85
CA GLU A 4 20.02 -10.91 21.47
C GLU A 4 18.77 -10.03 21.47
N ASN A 5 18.89 -8.79 20.99
CA ASN A 5 17.76 -7.96 20.62
C ASN A 5 17.06 -8.64 19.43
N ARG A 6 16.10 -9.54 19.72
CA ARG A 6 15.18 -10.03 18.69
C ARG A 6 14.39 -8.82 18.18
N LYS A 7 14.75 -8.30 17.00
CA LYS A 7 13.90 -7.39 16.22
C LYS A 7 12.51 -8.03 16.17
N ILE A 8 11.52 -7.39 16.76
CA ILE A 8 10.13 -7.82 16.64
C ILE A 8 9.81 -7.73 15.14
N LYS A 9 9.51 -8.88 14.53
CA LYS A 9 9.14 -8.94 13.13
C LYS A 9 7.73 -8.38 13.01
N ASN A 10 7.58 -7.25 12.33
CA ASN A 10 6.26 -6.70 12.04
C ASN A 10 5.51 -7.63 11.08
N LEU A 11 4.18 -7.61 11.15
CA LEU A 11 3.36 -8.33 10.19
C LEU A 11 3.54 -7.69 8.80
N LYS A 12 3.85 -8.53 7.81
CA LYS A 12 3.98 -8.09 6.42
C LYS A 12 2.61 -8.02 5.76
N ILE A 13 2.33 -6.91 5.08
CA ILE A 13 1.08 -6.72 4.34
C ILE A 13 1.39 -6.54 2.85
N TYR A 14 0.68 -7.30 2.03
CA TYR A 14 0.70 -7.20 0.57
C TYR A 14 -0.70 -6.75 0.13
N LEU A 15 -0.78 -5.76 -0.75
CA LEU A 15 -2.04 -5.25 -1.27
C LEU A 15 -2.13 -5.53 -2.76
N ASP A 16 -3.33 -5.85 -3.22
CA ASP A 16 -3.63 -5.99 -4.65
C ASP A 16 -3.63 -4.63 -5.34
N MET A 17 -3.31 -4.58 -6.64
CA MET A 17 -3.30 -3.37 -7.46
C MET A 17 -4.65 -2.61 -7.40
N CYS A 18 -5.77 -3.32 -7.30
CA CYS A 18 -7.08 -2.67 -7.19
C CYS A 18 -7.22 -1.82 -5.91
N VAL A 19 -6.52 -2.18 -4.82
CA VAL A 19 -6.58 -1.44 -3.55
C VAL A 19 -5.97 -0.05 -3.70
N TYR A 20 -4.83 0.06 -4.39
CA TYR A 20 -4.19 1.36 -4.65
C TYR A 20 -5.01 2.26 -5.57
N ASN A 21 -5.89 1.68 -6.40
CA ASN A 21 -6.75 2.44 -7.29
C ASN A 21 -8.02 2.96 -6.61
N ARG A 22 -8.41 2.42 -5.44
CA ARG A 22 -9.63 2.83 -4.73
C ARG A 22 -9.76 4.33 -4.47
N PRO A 23 -8.69 5.07 -4.09
CA PRO A 23 -8.78 6.51 -3.91
C PRO A 23 -9.14 7.29 -5.19
N PHE A 24 -8.97 6.68 -6.36
CA PHE A 24 -9.22 7.29 -7.67
C PHE A 24 -10.52 6.82 -8.33
N ASP A 25 -11.16 5.78 -7.78
CA ASP A 25 -12.48 5.33 -8.20
C ASP A 25 -13.58 6.34 -7.82
N ASP A 26 -14.79 6.16 -8.37
CA ASP A 26 -15.95 6.99 -8.04
C ASP A 26 -16.34 6.86 -6.56
N GLN A 27 -16.09 7.92 -5.79
CA GLN A 27 -16.36 7.99 -4.35
C GLN A 27 -17.85 8.16 -4.03
N SER A 28 -18.74 8.33 -5.02
CA SER A 28 -20.18 8.38 -4.80
C SER A 28 -20.75 7.06 -4.24
N TYR A 29 -20.04 5.94 -4.47
CA TYR A 29 -20.38 4.64 -3.93
C TYR A 29 -19.86 4.50 -2.49
N PRO A 30 -20.73 4.31 -1.48
CA PRO A 30 -20.32 4.23 -0.07
C PRO A 30 -19.29 3.13 0.20
N ARG A 31 -19.36 2.02 -0.54
CA ARG A 31 -18.39 0.93 -0.46
C ARG A 31 -16.98 1.38 -0.84
N ILE A 32 -16.85 2.09 -1.97
CA ILE A 32 -15.55 2.56 -2.48
C ILE A 32 -14.96 3.58 -1.52
N MET A 33 -15.79 4.47 -0.97
CA MET A 33 -15.37 5.40 0.07
C MET A 33 -14.81 4.66 1.31
N LEU A 34 -15.50 3.64 1.80
CA LEU A 34 -15.03 2.85 2.96
C LEU A 34 -13.72 2.11 2.68
N GLU A 35 -13.58 1.51 1.49
CA GLU A 35 -12.35 0.83 1.08
C GLU A 35 -11.18 1.82 0.94
N THR A 36 -11.43 3.03 0.40
CA THR A 36 -10.46 4.12 0.35
C THR A 36 -10.01 4.56 1.74
N GLN A 37 -10.94 4.76 2.68
CA GLN A 37 -10.59 5.11 4.06
C GLN A 37 -9.78 4.01 4.74
N THR A 38 -10.12 2.74 4.48
CA THR A 38 -9.36 1.59 4.99
C THR A 38 -7.94 1.59 4.45
N PHE A 39 -7.75 1.87 3.16
CA PHE A 39 -6.42 2.01 2.57
C PHE A 39 -5.59 3.11 3.24
N VAL A 40 -6.18 4.29 3.49
CA VAL A 40 -5.50 5.38 4.20
C VAL A 40 -5.06 4.97 5.61
N ILE A 41 -5.92 4.26 6.35
CA ILE A 41 -5.60 3.75 7.69
C ILE A 41 -4.43 2.74 7.61
N LEU A 42 -4.41 1.86 6.61
CA LEU A 42 -3.31 0.92 6.42
C LEU A 42 -1.98 1.65 6.18
N LEU A 43 -1.98 2.69 5.33
CA LEU A 43 -0.79 3.52 5.10
C LEU A 43 -0.31 4.20 6.39
N GLU A 44 -1.22 4.72 7.21
CA GLU A 44 -0.87 5.30 8.52
C GLU A 44 -0.24 4.25 9.45
N MET A 45 -0.76 3.01 9.45
CA MET A 45 -0.21 1.92 10.25
C MET A 45 1.19 1.49 9.77
N VAL A 46 1.43 1.49 8.45
CA VAL A 46 2.77 1.28 7.87
C VAL A 46 3.71 2.41 8.29
N TYR A 47 3.29 3.67 8.17
CA TYR A 47 4.07 4.83 8.60
C TYR A 47 4.43 4.78 10.10
N LYS A 48 3.53 4.26 10.94
CA LYS A 48 3.76 4.04 12.39
C LYS A 48 4.56 2.76 12.69
N ASN A 49 5.16 2.11 11.69
CA ASN A 49 5.92 0.86 11.80
C ASN A 49 5.15 -0.27 12.50
N LYS A 50 3.81 -0.32 12.33
CA LYS A 50 2.97 -1.41 12.82
C LYS A 50 2.92 -2.59 11.84
N PHE A 51 3.05 -2.28 10.56
CA PHE A 51 3.12 -3.24 9.47
C PHE A 51 4.31 -2.94 8.59
N ASP A 52 4.88 -4.00 8.03
CA ASP A 52 5.88 -3.92 6.98
C ASP A 52 5.14 -4.06 5.64
N PHE A 53 5.18 -3.04 4.81
CA PHE A 53 4.53 -3.05 3.51
C PHE A 53 5.45 -3.74 2.49
N VAL A 54 4.91 -4.68 1.70
CA VAL A 54 5.68 -5.43 0.69
C VAL A 54 5.09 -5.24 -0.70
N ASN A 55 5.97 -5.13 -1.68
CA ASN A 55 5.65 -4.99 -3.10
C ASN A 55 6.15 -6.21 -3.90
N SER A 56 5.74 -6.33 -5.16
CA SER A 56 6.26 -7.31 -6.12
C SER A 56 6.46 -6.70 -7.51
N PHE A 57 7.28 -7.37 -8.32
CA PHE A 57 7.42 -7.07 -9.75
C PHE A 57 6.08 -7.10 -10.51
N ALA A 58 5.13 -7.94 -10.07
CA ALA A 58 3.81 -8.00 -10.70
C ALA A 58 3.02 -6.70 -10.51
N LEU A 59 3.05 -6.11 -9.31
CA LEU A 59 2.40 -4.81 -9.05
C LEU A 59 3.07 -3.67 -9.82
N GLU A 60 4.40 -3.67 -9.90
CA GLU A 60 5.13 -2.69 -10.73
C GLU A 60 4.72 -2.80 -12.20
N TYR A 61 4.64 -4.03 -12.71
CA TYR A 61 4.18 -4.28 -14.07
C TYR A 61 2.73 -3.85 -14.30
N GLU A 62 1.81 -4.20 -13.39
CA GLU A 62 0.41 -3.81 -13.49
C GLU A 62 0.24 -2.29 -13.43
N ASN A 63 0.94 -1.61 -12.52
CA ASN A 63 0.93 -0.15 -12.44
C ASN A 63 1.53 0.50 -13.69
N SER A 64 2.56 -0.10 -14.31
CA SER A 64 3.13 0.40 -15.57
C SER A 64 2.13 0.41 -16.74
N LYS A 65 1.02 -0.33 -16.63
CA LYS A 65 -0.07 -0.35 -17.61
C LYS A 65 -1.19 0.63 -17.30
N ASN A 66 -1.08 1.43 -16.24
CA ASN A 66 -2.08 2.42 -15.89
C ASN A 66 -2.11 3.54 -16.95
N LEU A 67 -3.28 3.75 -17.55
CA LEU A 67 -3.47 4.75 -18.60
C LEU A 67 -3.49 6.18 -18.04
N ASN A 68 -3.81 6.34 -16.76
CA ASN A 68 -3.77 7.62 -16.08
C ASN A 68 -2.38 7.81 -15.46
N ILE A 69 -1.61 8.73 -16.05
CA ILE A 69 -0.23 9.02 -15.65
C ILE A 69 -0.15 9.54 -14.20
N GLU A 70 -1.12 10.34 -13.76
CA GLU A 70 -1.14 10.86 -12.39
C GLU A 70 -1.35 9.74 -11.37
N ASN A 71 -2.27 8.82 -11.66
CA ASN A 71 -2.50 7.65 -10.80
C ASN A 71 -1.27 6.73 -10.81
N LEU A 72 -0.65 6.52 -11.98
CA LEU A 72 0.58 5.73 -12.11
C LEU A 72 1.66 6.25 -11.18
N LEU A 73 1.96 7.56 -11.24
CA LEU A 73 3.01 8.18 -10.44
C LEU A 73 2.70 8.08 -8.94
N LYS A 74 1.47 8.41 -8.52
CA LYS A 74 1.05 8.30 -7.11
C LYS A 74 1.19 6.87 -6.57
N ILE A 75 0.84 5.88 -7.39
CA ILE A 75 0.94 4.47 -7.00
C ILE A 75 2.40 4.04 -6.95
N SER A 76 3.24 4.45 -7.91
CA SER A 76 4.68 4.19 -7.88
C SER A 76 5.30 4.72 -6.59
N ASP A 77 4.95 5.95 -6.19
CA ASP A 77 5.40 6.52 -4.92
C ASP A 77 5.05 5.62 -3.73
N PHE A 78 3.83 5.03 -3.69
CA PHE A 78 3.46 4.08 -2.63
C PHE A 78 4.30 2.80 -2.67
N LEU A 79 4.56 2.25 -3.85
CA LEU A 79 5.34 1.02 -4.01
C LEU A 79 6.79 1.19 -3.55
N GLU A 80 7.36 2.39 -3.67
CA GLU A 80 8.70 2.74 -3.19
C GLU A 80 8.84 2.68 -1.66
N TYR A 81 7.75 2.79 -0.89
CA TYR A 81 7.77 2.64 0.57
C TYR A 81 7.83 1.17 1.06
N SER A 82 7.91 0.20 0.14
CA SER A 82 8.00 -1.21 0.50
C SER A 82 9.38 -1.62 1.03
N VAL A 83 9.39 -2.65 1.90
CA VAL A 83 10.58 -3.18 2.60
C VAL A 83 10.94 -4.62 2.21
#